data_AF-A0AAQ3N3V1-F1
#
_entry.id   AF-A0AAQ3N3V1-F1
#
_cell.length_a   1.000
_cell.length_b   1.000
_cell.length_c   1.000
_cell.angle_alpha   90.00
_cell.angle_beta   90.00
_cell.angle_gamma   90.00
#
_symmetry.space_group_name_H-M   'P 1'
#
loop_
_entity.id
_entity.type
_entity.pdbx_description
1 polymer ?
#
loop_
_entity_poly.entity_id
_entity_poly.type
_entity_poly.pdbx_seq_one_letter_code
_entity_poly.pdbx_strand_id
1 'polypeptide(L)'
;APKRGGKAPVLASKKKPEKVTNPLFEKRPKQFGIGGALPPKRDLTRFVKWPKTVQIQRKKRILKQRLKVPPALNQFTKTLDKNLGQINFYSVGSDINIVVM
;
A
#
# COMPACT_ATOMS: atom_id res chain seq x y z
N ALA A 1 56.66 5.94 39.68
CA ALA A 1 56.90 7.37 39.33
C ALA A 1 58.33 7.51 38.80
N PRO A 2 58.75 8.54 38.03
CA PRO A 2 58.01 9.70 37.45
C PRO A 2 57.10 9.25 36.27
N LYS A 3 56.67 10.00 35.23
CA LYS A 3 56.90 11.40 34.73
C LYS A 3 55.57 12.00 34.18
N ARG A 4 55.57 12.80 33.10
CA ARG A 4 54.40 13.53 32.53
C ARG A 4 54.48 13.76 31.01
N GLY A 5 53.28 13.82 30.42
CA GLY A 5 52.82 14.37 29.13
C GLY A 5 51.26 14.32 29.14
N GLY A 6 50.46 15.04 28.33
CA GLY A 6 50.68 16.08 27.33
C GLY A 6 49.36 16.88 27.15
N LYS A 7 49.11 17.55 26.00
CA LYS A 7 47.77 18.14 25.70
C LYS A 7 47.45 18.19 24.19
N ALA A 8 46.20 17.87 23.82
CA ALA A 8 45.40 18.58 22.80
C ALA A 8 43.91 18.07 22.82
N PRO A 9 42.90 18.88 22.43
CA PRO A 9 41.48 18.58 22.70
C PRO A 9 40.64 18.24 21.44
N VAL A 10 39.68 17.30 21.54
CA VAL A 10 38.74 17.01 20.43
C VAL A 10 37.31 16.68 20.92
N LEU A 11 36.35 17.45 20.40
CA LEU A 11 34.90 17.23 20.31
C LEU A 11 34.09 17.00 21.60
N ALA A 12 33.42 18.09 22.03
CA ALA A 12 32.22 18.01 22.85
C ALA A 12 31.14 17.16 22.16
N SER A 13 30.80 16.02 22.76
CA SER A 13 29.65 15.22 22.32
C SER A 13 28.37 16.05 22.48
N LYS A 14 27.69 16.34 21.37
CA LYS A 14 26.42 17.08 21.38
C LYS A 14 25.43 16.36 22.30
N LYS A 15 25.11 16.98 23.45
CA LYS A 15 24.01 16.50 24.31
C LYS A 15 22.76 16.36 23.45
N LYS A 16 22.22 15.13 23.40
CA LYS A 16 20.88 14.90 22.87
C LYS A 16 19.92 15.78 23.68
N PRO A 17 19.03 16.56 23.06
CA PRO A 17 18.13 17.42 23.81
C PRO A 17 17.26 16.54 24.72
N GLU A 18 17.39 16.75 26.03
CA GLU A 18 16.60 16.08 27.04
C GLU A 18 15.14 16.48 26.83
N LYS A 19 14.28 15.52 26.45
CA LYS A 19 12.84 15.77 26.38
C LYS A 19 12.34 16.01 27.79
N VAL A 20 11.91 17.24 28.06
CA VAL A 20 11.22 17.63 29.29
C VAL A 20 9.99 16.74 29.43
N THR A 21 10.09 15.71 30.27
CA THR A 21 9.03 14.73 30.51
C THR A 21 8.19 15.26 31.66
N ASN A 22 6.96 15.65 31.35
CA ASN A 22 6.00 16.11 32.35
C ASN A 22 5.64 14.93 33.27
N PRO A 23 5.87 15.02 34.61
CA PRO A 23 5.63 13.94 35.55
C PRO A 23 4.16 13.51 35.68
N LEU A 24 3.21 14.28 35.13
CA LEU A 24 1.79 13.92 35.10
C LEU A 24 1.45 12.82 34.06
N PHE A 25 2.36 12.48 33.14
CA PHE A 25 2.07 11.52 32.04
C PHE A 25 2.95 10.27 32.07
N GLU A 26 2.34 9.15 32.47
CA GLU A 26 2.93 7.81 32.43
C GLU A 26 2.65 7.07 31.11
N LYS A 27 3.60 6.21 30.69
CA LYS A 27 3.38 5.29 29.57
C LYS A 27 2.59 4.06 30.05
N ARG A 28 1.34 3.91 29.58
CA ARG A 28 0.48 2.75 29.90
C ARG A 28 0.27 1.85 28.67
N PRO A 29 1.20 0.93 28.36
CA PRO A 29 1.06 0.02 27.21
C PRO A 29 -0.05 -1.01 27.47
N LYS A 30 -0.90 -1.24 26.46
CA LYS A 30 -1.92 -2.30 26.50
C LYS A 30 -1.37 -3.55 25.83
N GLN A 31 -1.57 -4.72 26.44
CA GLN A 31 -1.18 -6.00 25.86
C GLN A 31 -2.30 -6.53 24.97
N PHE A 32 -2.05 -6.60 23.65
CA PHE A 32 -3.04 -6.98 22.63
C PHE A 32 -2.97 -8.47 22.20
N GLY A 33 -2.40 -9.31 23.06
CA GLY A 33 -2.32 -10.76 22.86
C GLY A 33 -3.63 -11.49 23.18
N ILE A 34 -3.61 -12.82 23.03
CA ILE A 34 -4.72 -13.70 23.42
C ILE A 34 -4.94 -13.57 24.94
N GLY A 35 -6.20 -13.38 25.36
CA GLY A 35 -6.55 -13.17 26.77
C GLY A 35 -6.17 -11.79 27.35
N GLY A 36 -5.64 -10.87 26.53
CA GLY A 36 -5.27 -9.51 26.94
C GLY A 36 -6.39 -8.48 26.74
N ALA A 37 -5.98 -7.22 26.54
CA ALA A 37 -6.89 -6.14 26.20
C ALA A 37 -7.52 -6.34 24.80
N LEU A 38 -8.70 -5.74 24.58
CA LEU A 38 -9.38 -5.75 23.28
C LEU A 38 -8.41 -5.36 22.14
N PRO A 39 -8.35 -6.15 21.05
CA PRO A 39 -7.42 -5.89 19.96
C PRO A 39 -7.72 -4.55 19.29
N PRO A 40 -6.71 -3.86 18.74
CA PRO A 40 -6.94 -2.67 17.94
C PRO A 40 -7.80 -3.00 16.71
N LYS A 41 -8.48 -1.98 16.16
CA LYS A 41 -9.23 -2.10 14.91
C LYS A 41 -8.28 -2.55 13.79
N ARG A 42 -8.41 -3.81 13.36
CA ARG A 42 -7.68 -4.40 12.22
C ARG A 42 -8.50 -4.27 10.94
N ASP A 43 -7.84 -4.37 9.79
CA ASP A 43 -8.57 -4.55 8.53
C ASP A 43 -9.31 -5.91 8.54
N LEU A 44 -10.62 -5.86 8.29
CA LEU A 44 -11.50 -7.02 8.18
C LEU A 44 -12.02 -7.24 6.74
N THR A 45 -11.59 -6.46 5.74
CA THR A 45 -12.05 -6.56 4.34
C THR A 45 -12.02 -7.98 3.77
N ARG A 46 -11.07 -8.83 4.20
CA ARG A 46 -11.00 -10.24 3.77
C ARG A 46 -11.96 -11.18 4.51
N PHE A 47 -12.39 -10.84 5.72
CA PHE A 47 -13.16 -11.69 6.62
C PHE A 47 -14.63 -11.26 6.76
N VAL A 48 -14.98 -10.03 6.35
CA VAL A 48 -16.37 -9.56 6.27
C VAL A 48 -17.18 -10.40 5.27
N LYS A 49 -18.40 -10.74 5.67
CA LYS A 49 -19.42 -11.36 4.80
C LYS A 49 -19.88 -10.35 3.74
N TRP A 50 -19.15 -10.29 2.61
CA TRP A 50 -19.48 -9.42 1.48
C TRP A 50 -20.89 -9.66 0.93
N PRO A 51 -21.56 -8.63 0.34
CA PRO A 51 -22.83 -8.80 -0.34
C PRO A 51 -22.81 -9.89 -1.43
N LYS A 52 -23.94 -10.59 -1.61
CA LYS A 52 -24.06 -11.76 -2.50
C LYS A 52 -23.62 -11.46 -3.94
N THR A 53 -23.92 -10.27 -4.45
CA THR A 53 -23.51 -9.79 -5.79
C THR A 53 -21.99 -9.74 -5.94
N VAL A 54 -21.28 -9.12 -5.00
CA VAL A 54 -19.82 -9.04 -4.96
C VAL A 54 -19.17 -10.42 -4.88
N GLN A 55 -19.75 -11.34 -4.08
CA GLN A 55 -19.28 -12.71 -4.00
C GLN A 55 -19.40 -13.43 -5.35
N ILE A 56 -20.54 -13.31 -6.03
CA ILE A 56 -20.79 -13.94 -7.34
C ILE A 56 -19.86 -13.36 -8.42
N GLN A 57 -19.67 -12.03 -8.45
CA GLN A 57 -18.73 -11.38 -9.37
C GLN A 57 -17.29 -11.88 -9.18
N ARG A 58 -16.81 -11.97 -7.93
CA ARG A 58 -15.48 -12.50 -7.60
C ARG A 58 -15.35 -13.99 -7.98
N LYS A 59 -16.35 -14.82 -7.64
CA LYS A 59 -16.41 -16.25 -8.03
C LYS A 59 -16.38 -16.43 -9.55
N LYS A 60 -17.14 -15.63 -10.31
CA LYS A 60 -17.17 -15.64 -11.78
C LYS A 60 -15.79 -15.32 -12.38
N ARG A 61 -15.06 -14.35 -11.81
CA ARG A 61 -13.68 -14.03 -12.22
C ARG A 61 -12.72 -15.19 -11.95
N ILE A 62 -12.78 -15.79 -10.77
CA ILE A 62 -11.94 -16.95 -10.41
C ILE A 62 -12.23 -18.14 -11.33
N LEU A 63 -13.50 -18.44 -11.61
CA LEU A 63 -13.88 -19.56 -12.47
C LEU A 63 -13.31 -19.41 -13.89
N LYS A 64 -13.40 -18.20 -14.47
CA LYS A 64 -12.78 -17.88 -15.78
C LYS A 64 -11.26 -18.05 -15.81
N GLN A 65 -10.58 -17.95 -14.68
CA GLN A 65 -9.12 -18.13 -14.59
C GLN A 65 -8.71 -19.59 -14.33
N ARG A 66 -9.62 -20.40 -13.77
CA ARG A 66 -9.33 -21.81 -13.39
C ARG A 66 -9.78 -22.82 -14.45
N LEU A 67 -10.83 -22.51 -15.21
CA LEU A 67 -11.27 -23.34 -16.33
C LEU A 67 -10.54 -22.98 -17.63
N LYS A 68 -10.42 -23.94 -18.55
CA LYS A 68 -9.94 -23.69 -19.91
C LYS A 68 -10.96 -22.84 -20.67
N VAL A 69 -10.54 -21.65 -21.10
CA VAL A 69 -11.38 -20.73 -21.90
C VAL A 69 -11.11 -20.96 -23.39
N PRO A 70 -12.15 -21.13 -24.25
CA PRO A 70 -11.96 -21.27 -25.70
C PRO A 70 -11.17 -20.10 -26.32
N PRO A 71 -10.35 -20.35 -27.36
CA PRO A 71 -9.43 -19.35 -27.92
C PRO A 71 -10.16 -18.10 -28.43
N ALA A 72 -11.33 -18.27 -29.07
CA ALA A 72 -12.17 -17.17 -29.56
C ALA A 72 -12.70 -16.23 -28.44
N LEU A 73 -12.80 -16.72 -27.19
CA LEU A 73 -13.12 -15.88 -26.04
C LEU A 73 -11.86 -15.37 -25.33
N ASN A 74 -10.76 -16.11 -25.40
CA ASN A 74 -9.51 -15.74 -24.76
C ASN A 74 -8.79 -14.57 -25.45
N GLN A 75 -9.03 -14.33 -26.75
CA GLN A 75 -8.47 -13.19 -27.48
C GLN A 75 -8.77 -11.85 -26.78
N PHE A 76 -9.97 -11.67 -26.23
CA PHE A 76 -10.38 -10.45 -25.52
C PHE A 76 -9.68 -10.24 -24.17
N THR A 77 -8.89 -11.20 -23.68
CA THR A 77 -8.03 -11.01 -22.51
C THR A 77 -6.68 -10.38 -22.86
N LYS A 78 -6.27 -10.47 -24.14
CA LYS A 78 -5.06 -9.87 -24.69
C LYS A 78 -5.42 -8.54 -25.34
N THR A 79 -5.42 -7.48 -24.55
CA THR A 79 -5.69 -6.12 -25.04
C THR A 79 -4.47 -5.54 -25.75
N LEU A 80 -4.68 -4.49 -26.55
CA LEU A 80 -3.60 -3.58 -26.96
C LEU A 80 -2.89 -2.98 -25.74
N ASP A 81 -1.67 -2.50 -25.92
CA ASP A 81 -0.93 -1.79 -24.89
C ASP A 81 -1.56 -0.42 -24.61
N LYS A 82 -1.17 0.17 -23.48
CA LYS A 82 -1.76 1.43 -23.01
C LYS A 82 -1.38 2.64 -23.87
N ASN A 83 -0.21 2.62 -24.52
CA ASN A 83 0.26 3.76 -25.31
C ASN A 83 -0.49 3.81 -26.65
N LEU A 84 -0.48 2.71 -27.41
CA LEU A 84 -1.24 2.64 -28.67
C LEU A 84 -2.74 2.79 -28.42
N GLY A 85 -3.28 2.21 -27.33
CA GLY A 85 -4.66 2.43 -26.91
C GLY A 85 -4.99 3.92 -26.73
N GLN A 86 -4.15 4.65 -25.98
CA GLN A 86 -4.35 6.08 -25.70
C GLN A 86 -4.24 6.94 -26.98
N ILE A 87 -3.26 6.65 -27.85
CA ILE A 87 -3.08 7.33 -29.15
C ILE A 87 -4.32 7.12 -30.02
N ASN A 88 -4.81 5.88 -30.13
CA ASN A 88 -5.98 5.55 -30.94
C ASN A 88 -7.25 6.26 -30.45
N PHE A 89 -7.44 6.39 -29.13
CA PHE A 89 -8.56 7.18 -28.58
C PHE A 89 -8.48 8.66 -28.96
N TYR A 90 -7.28 9.26 -28.97
CA TYR A 90 -7.10 10.65 -29.39
C TYR A 90 -7.26 10.84 -30.91
N SER A 91 -6.74 9.94 -31.74
CA SER A 91 -6.93 9.99 -33.21
C SER A 91 -8.40 9.94 -33.57
N VAL A 92 -9.12 8.89 -33.14
CA VAL A 92 -10.55 8.72 -33.45
C VAL A 92 -11.40 9.89 -32.90
N GLY A 93 -11.02 10.46 -31.76
CA GLY A 93 -11.64 11.68 -31.24
C GLY A 93 -11.35 12.93 -32.07
N SER A 94 -10.17 13.03 -32.70
CA SER A 94 -9.81 14.14 -33.59
C SER A 94 -10.51 14.01 -34.94
N ASP A 95 -10.56 12.80 -35.50
CA ASP A 95 -11.20 12.49 -36.78
C ASP A 95 -12.71 12.80 -36.73
N ILE A 96 -13.39 12.55 -35.60
CA ILE A 96 -14.81 12.92 -35.41
C ILE A 96 -15.00 14.44 -35.39
N ASN A 97 -14.08 15.22 -34.80
CA ASN A 97 -14.21 16.68 -34.76
C ASN A 97 -13.85 17.33 -36.11
N ILE A 98 -12.96 16.73 -36.90
CA ILE A 98 -12.63 17.18 -38.26
C ILE A 98 -13.80 17.02 -39.24
N VAL A 99 -14.70 16.04 -39.01
CA VAL A 99 -15.88 15.80 -39.87
C VAL A 99 -17.09 16.67 -39.45
N VAL A 100 -17.00 17.43 -38.36
CA VAL A 100 -18.08 18.28 -37.81
C VAL A 100 -17.73 19.78 -37.89
N MET A 101 -16.67 20.14 -38.64
CA MET A 101 -16.32 21.52 -39.03
C MET A 101 -16.49 21.75 -40.53
#